data_AF-A0A2M7YS05-F1
#
_entry.id   AF-A0A2M7YS05-F1
#
_cell.length_a   1.000
_cell.length_b   1.000
_cell.length_c   1.000
_cell.angle_alpha   90.00
_cell.angle_beta   90.00
_cell.angle_gamma   90.00
#
_symmetry.space_group_name_H-M   'P 1'
#
loop_
_entity.id
_entity.type
_entity.pdbx_description
1 polymer ?
#
loop_
_entity_poly.entity_id
_entity_poly.type
_entity_poly.pdbx_seq_one_letter_code
_entity_poly.pdbx_strand_id
1 'polypeptide(L)'
;MSPALDTSRCVRNRHFKASCRACAAACPRDAITIDRHVHIGEESCSECGICSAACPTGALAGAADDLDAAIGRLAAIPAQSVGCRQVLAGFGDTRLRCFGGLSARDLAAMAILTERPLVINVAPCGKCPAGPDVIPLLRKRLESVAAAGVLGSRPLPVLRADFGPGPESPTGASRRGFLSLFARAASQARQSDGAPQRTRRERHQVAADRVDQDMRPWLLADTLFTPHKLASCNDCCRCALVCPSGALQRTRRNGRKLLTVTADACTGCGLCIDMCPLDALDVPSAHSTTTA
;
A
#
# COMPACT_ATOMS: atom_id res chain seq x y z
N MET A 1 -12.52 -12.65 -7.24
CA MET A 1 -13.25 -12.53 -5.96
C MET A 1 -12.99 -11.16 -5.37
N SER A 2 -14.01 -10.53 -4.77
CA SER A 2 -13.90 -9.27 -4.01
C SER A 2 -12.84 -9.36 -2.89
N PRO A 3 -12.27 -8.21 -2.44
CA PRO A 3 -11.22 -8.23 -1.43
C PRO A 3 -11.76 -8.71 -0.08
N ALA A 4 -11.01 -9.60 0.58
CA ALA A 4 -11.32 -10.04 1.92
C ALA A 4 -11.19 -8.89 2.94
N LEU A 5 -12.13 -8.80 3.88
CA LEU A 5 -12.13 -7.83 4.97
C LEU A 5 -11.68 -8.49 6.29
N ASP A 6 -10.61 -7.97 6.86
CA ASP A 6 -10.19 -8.28 8.23
C ASP A 6 -11.02 -7.45 9.23
N THR A 7 -12.02 -8.12 9.80
CA THR A 7 -12.96 -7.56 10.78
C THR A 7 -12.27 -7.13 12.08
N SER A 8 -11.09 -7.69 12.40
CA SER A 8 -10.31 -7.31 13.57
C SER A 8 -9.59 -5.98 13.39
N ARG A 9 -9.31 -5.57 12.14
CA ARG A 9 -8.61 -4.32 11.78
C ARG A 9 -9.56 -3.21 11.29
N CYS A 10 -10.74 -3.56 10.79
CA CYS A 10 -11.70 -2.58 10.29
C CYS A 10 -12.35 -1.78 11.43
N VAL A 11 -12.08 -0.47 11.50
CA VAL A 11 -12.60 0.37 12.60
C VAL A 11 -14.13 0.42 12.68
N ARG A 12 -14.82 0.32 11.53
CA ARG A 12 -16.28 0.23 11.45
C ARG A 12 -16.82 -1.05 12.11
N ASN A 13 -16.12 -2.17 11.92
CA ASN A 13 -16.47 -3.44 12.55
C ASN A 13 -16.09 -3.47 14.04
N ARG A 14 -15.01 -2.79 14.42
CA ARG A 14 -14.57 -2.70 15.82
C ARG A 14 -15.45 -1.80 16.68
N HIS A 15 -16.05 -0.76 16.11
CA HIS A 15 -16.80 0.22 16.89
C HIS A 15 -17.86 0.95 16.08
N PHE A 16 -19.10 0.93 16.57
CA PHE A 16 -20.26 1.50 15.86
C PHE A 16 -20.20 3.03 15.67
N LYS A 17 -19.48 3.77 16.52
CA LYS A 17 -19.28 5.23 16.36
C LYS A 17 -18.18 5.60 15.37
N ALA A 18 -17.45 4.63 14.82
CA ALA A 18 -16.37 4.93 13.89
C ALA A 18 -16.93 5.66 12.66
N SER A 19 -16.34 6.79 12.29
CA SER A 19 -16.80 7.65 11.19
C SER A 19 -16.17 7.28 9.85
N CYS A 20 -15.09 6.49 9.83
CA CYS A 20 -14.31 6.15 8.63
C CYS A 20 -15.18 5.67 7.44
N ARG A 21 -15.04 6.33 6.28
CA ARG A 21 -15.67 5.93 5.00
C ARG A 21 -14.66 5.75 3.86
N ALA A 22 -13.36 5.63 4.17
CA ALA A 22 -12.29 5.71 3.19
C ALA A 22 -12.43 4.70 2.02
N CYS A 23 -12.78 3.45 2.31
CA CYS A 23 -12.96 2.42 1.27
C CYS A 23 -14.17 2.69 0.37
N ALA A 24 -15.30 3.08 0.96
CA ALA A 24 -16.51 3.43 0.22
C ALA A 24 -16.31 4.67 -0.64
N ALA A 25 -15.73 5.74 -0.08
CA ALA A 25 -15.45 6.97 -0.80
C ALA A 25 -14.45 6.79 -1.95
N ALA A 26 -13.56 5.79 -1.86
CA ALA A 26 -12.58 5.51 -2.91
C ALA A 26 -13.08 4.53 -3.98
N CYS A 27 -14.24 3.89 -3.79
CA CYS A 27 -14.73 2.87 -4.72
C CYS A 27 -15.39 3.51 -5.95
N PRO A 28 -14.82 3.38 -7.16
CA PRO A 28 -15.39 4.01 -8.36
C PRO A 28 -16.65 3.31 -8.90
N ARG A 29 -17.01 2.17 -8.33
CA ARG A 29 -18.15 1.33 -8.75
C ARG A 29 -19.29 1.33 -7.74
N ASP A 30 -19.15 2.11 -6.66
CA ASP A 30 -20.07 2.11 -5.52
C ASP A 30 -20.34 0.71 -4.94
N ALA A 31 -19.40 -0.22 -5.13
CA ALA A 31 -19.52 -1.61 -4.70
C ALA A 31 -19.39 -1.77 -3.18
N ILE A 32 -19.02 -0.72 -2.45
CA ILE A 32 -18.80 -0.74 -1.00
C ILE A 32 -19.82 0.15 -0.32
N THR A 33 -20.68 -0.45 0.49
CA THR A 33 -21.66 0.26 1.32
C THR A 33 -21.30 0.13 2.80
N ILE A 34 -21.72 1.11 3.58
CA ILE A 34 -21.42 1.19 5.02
C ILE A 34 -22.69 1.58 5.76
N ASP A 35 -23.22 0.65 6.54
CA ASP A 35 -24.25 0.86 7.54
C ASP A 35 -23.63 0.81 8.96
N ARG A 36 -23.81 -0.28 9.71
CA ARG A 36 -23.01 -0.67 10.87
C ARG A 36 -21.71 -1.37 10.45
N HIS A 37 -21.73 -2.18 9.40
CA HIS A 37 -20.57 -2.92 8.91
C HIS A 37 -20.22 -2.50 7.49
N VAL A 38 -19.05 -2.93 7.02
CA VAL A 38 -18.63 -2.72 5.63
C VAL A 38 -19.15 -3.90 4.81
N HIS A 39 -19.91 -3.60 3.77
CA HIS A 39 -20.44 -4.58 2.83
C HIS A 39 -19.82 -4.37 1.45
N ILE A 40 -19.44 -5.45 0.77
CA ILE A 40 -18.82 -5.41 -0.56
C ILE A 40 -19.70 -6.23 -1.51
N GLY A 41 -20.32 -5.58 -2.48
CA GLY A 41 -21.13 -6.23 -3.50
C GLY A 41 -20.25 -6.96 -4.51
N GLU A 42 -20.34 -8.29 -4.55
CA GLU A 42 -19.49 -9.13 -5.41
C GLU A 42 -19.67 -8.82 -6.89
N GLU A 43 -20.91 -8.64 -7.35
CA GLU A 43 -21.23 -8.39 -8.77
C GLU A 43 -20.79 -7.00 -9.24
N SER A 44 -20.85 -6.00 -8.35
CA SER A 44 -20.44 -4.62 -8.65
C SER A 44 -18.92 -4.40 -8.55
N CYS A 45 -18.19 -5.29 -7.87
CA CYS A 45 -16.77 -5.13 -7.61
C CYS A 45 -15.93 -5.50 -8.84
N SER A 46 -15.12 -4.56 -9.34
CA SER A 46 -14.19 -4.80 -10.45
C SER A 46 -12.84 -5.39 -10.02
N GLU A 47 -12.66 -5.68 -8.72
CA GLU A 47 -11.39 -6.19 -8.16
C GLU A 47 -10.19 -5.27 -8.40
N CYS A 48 -10.43 -3.96 -8.54
CA CYS A 48 -9.40 -2.95 -8.84
C CYS A 48 -8.42 -2.70 -7.68
N GLY A 49 -8.80 -3.03 -6.44
CA GLY A 49 -7.98 -2.85 -5.24
C GLY A 49 -7.83 -1.41 -4.73
N ILE A 50 -8.51 -0.43 -5.33
CA ILE A 50 -8.42 1.00 -4.94
C ILE A 50 -8.80 1.21 -3.47
N CYS A 51 -9.84 0.50 -3.01
CA CYS A 51 -10.26 0.52 -1.61
C CYS A 51 -9.18 0.01 -0.64
N SER A 52 -8.36 -0.95 -1.06
CA SER A 52 -7.28 -1.50 -0.25
C SER A 52 -6.14 -0.49 -0.09
N ALA A 53 -5.83 0.28 -1.15
CA ALA A 53 -4.88 1.40 -1.06
C ALA A 53 -5.39 2.54 -0.18
N ALA A 54 -6.71 2.76 -0.14
CA ALA A 54 -7.34 3.80 0.66
C ALA A 54 -7.57 3.41 2.14
N CYS A 55 -7.48 2.12 2.47
CA CYS A 55 -7.79 1.64 3.82
C CYS A 55 -6.66 1.98 4.80
N PRO A 56 -6.87 2.89 5.78
CA PRO A 56 -5.79 3.34 6.66
C PRO A 56 -5.26 2.21 7.55
N THR A 57 -6.15 1.33 8.02
CA THR A 57 -5.77 0.20 8.86
C THR A 57 -5.30 -1.01 8.08
N GLY A 58 -5.31 -0.99 6.75
CA GLY A 58 -5.01 -2.16 5.91
C GLY A 58 -5.93 -3.35 6.16
N ALA A 59 -7.21 -3.09 6.49
CA ALA A 59 -8.20 -4.12 6.75
C ALA A 59 -8.73 -4.82 5.48
N LEU A 60 -8.49 -4.26 4.30
CA LEU A 60 -8.88 -4.87 3.02
C LEU A 60 -7.65 -5.47 2.34
N ALA A 61 -7.71 -6.75 2.01
CA ALA A 61 -6.66 -7.41 1.23
C ALA A 61 -6.47 -6.70 -0.12
N GLY A 62 -5.23 -6.56 -0.58
CA GLY A 62 -4.89 -5.71 -1.71
C GLY A 62 -3.63 -6.10 -2.46
N ALA A 63 -3.32 -5.36 -3.52
CA ALA A 63 -2.09 -5.57 -4.29
C ALA A 63 -0.82 -5.28 -3.48
N ALA A 64 -0.94 -4.48 -2.42
CA ALA A 64 0.12 -4.15 -1.48
C ALA A 64 0.60 -5.37 -0.64
N ASP A 65 -0.18 -6.45 -0.58
CA ASP A 65 0.14 -7.65 0.22
C ASP A 65 1.29 -8.47 -0.39
N ASP A 66 1.53 -8.32 -1.69
CA ASP A 66 2.59 -9.02 -2.42
C ASP A 66 3.71 -8.06 -2.87
N LEU A 67 3.68 -6.82 -2.39
CA LEU A 67 4.52 -5.74 -2.92
C LEU A 67 5.99 -5.89 -2.53
N ASP A 68 6.31 -6.28 -1.30
CA ASP A 68 7.71 -6.55 -0.90
C ASP A 68 8.31 -7.70 -1.71
N ALA A 69 7.54 -8.78 -1.86
CA ALA A 69 7.95 -9.92 -2.68
C ALA A 69 8.14 -9.49 -4.15
N ALA A 70 7.29 -8.58 -4.66
CA ALA A 70 7.44 -8.04 -5.99
C ALA A 70 8.70 -7.17 -6.14
N ILE A 71 8.97 -6.27 -5.18
CA ILE A 71 10.17 -5.42 -5.16
C ILE A 71 11.43 -6.28 -5.09
N GLY A 72 11.44 -7.31 -4.22
CA GLY A 72 12.57 -8.24 -4.10
C GLY A 72 12.86 -8.99 -5.41
N ARG A 73 11.82 -9.44 -6.12
CA ARG A 73 11.97 -10.06 -7.44
C ARG A 73 12.48 -9.07 -8.50
N LEU A 74 11.96 -7.86 -8.52
CA LEU A 74 12.36 -6.82 -9.50
C LEU A 74 13.82 -6.39 -9.31
N ALA A 75 14.27 -6.26 -8.07
CA ALA A 75 15.66 -5.92 -7.77
C ALA A 75 16.66 -6.94 -8.34
N ALA A 76 16.24 -8.18 -8.60
CA ALA A 76 17.08 -9.27 -9.10
C ALA A 76 17.12 -9.39 -10.64
N ILE A 77 16.32 -8.62 -11.39
CA ILE A 77 16.12 -8.82 -12.84
C ILE A 77 16.48 -7.54 -13.62
N PRO A 78 17.17 -7.66 -14.78
CA PRO A 78 17.71 -6.49 -15.47
C PRO A 78 16.69 -5.64 -16.22
N ALA A 79 15.63 -6.23 -16.76
CA ALA A 79 14.44 -5.53 -17.21
C ALA A 79 13.39 -5.65 -16.10
N GLN A 80 12.83 -4.52 -15.65
CA GLN A 80 11.91 -4.50 -14.52
C GLN A 80 10.51 -4.21 -15.04
N SER A 81 9.80 -5.26 -15.41
CA SER A 81 8.40 -5.15 -15.81
C SER A 81 7.47 -5.76 -14.77
N VAL A 82 6.40 -5.04 -14.45
CA VAL A 82 5.34 -5.47 -13.54
C VAL A 82 4.08 -5.69 -14.34
N GLY A 83 3.54 -6.90 -14.26
CA GLY A 83 2.30 -7.30 -14.92
C GLY A 83 1.15 -7.51 -13.94
N CYS A 84 -0.04 -7.71 -14.51
CA CYS A 84 -1.22 -8.13 -13.78
C CYS A 84 -1.24 -9.65 -13.57
N ARG A 85 -1.63 -10.12 -12.38
CA ARG A 85 -1.78 -11.55 -12.05
C ARG A 85 -2.87 -12.25 -12.86
N GLN A 86 -3.85 -11.51 -13.37
CA GLN A 86 -5.00 -12.05 -14.12
C GLN A 86 -4.65 -12.49 -15.55
N VAL A 87 -3.45 -12.18 -16.04
CA VAL A 87 -2.99 -12.61 -17.37
C VAL A 87 -2.04 -13.80 -17.26
N LEU A 88 -2.22 -14.75 -18.18
CA LEU A 88 -1.44 -16.00 -18.29
C LEU A 88 0.08 -15.75 -18.36
N ALA A 89 0.85 -16.80 -18.08
CA ALA A 89 2.31 -16.78 -17.95
C ALA A 89 3.03 -16.16 -19.17
N GLY A 90 4.08 -15.36 -18.89
CA GLY A 90 4.89 -14.67 -19.91
C GLY A 90 4.74 -13.13 -19.91
N PHE A 91 3.84 -12.59 -19.09
CA PHE A 91 3.58 -11.15 -19.01
C PHE A 91 4.14 -10.53 -17.72
N GLY A 92 5.26 -9.81 -17.84
CA GLY A 92 5.92 -9.16 -16.71
C GLY A 92 6.89 -10.07 -15.94
N ASP A 93 7.96 -9.50 -15.41
CA ASP A 93 8.96 -10.19 -14.59
C ASP A 93 8.42 -10.50 -13.18
N THR A 94 7.53 -9.65 -12.68
CA THR A 94 6.76 -9.87 -11.44
C THR A 94 5.29 -9.54 -11.65
N ARG A 95 4.40 -10.12 -10.84
CA ARG A 95 2.94 -9.99 -10.98
C ARG A 95 2.28 -9.48 -9.70
N LEU A 96 1.55 -8.38 -9.82
CA LEU A 96 0.70 -7.83 -8.78
C LEU A 96 -0.78 -8.14 -9.05
N ARG A 97 -1.63 -8.10 -8.02
CA ARG A 97 -3.07 -8.34 -8.18
C ARG A 97 -3.71 -7.29 -9.12
N CYS A 98 -3.58 -6.01 -8.77
CA CYS A 98 -4.02 -4.90 -9.61
C CYS A 98 -3.27 -3.61 -9.24
N PHE A 99 -2.93 -2.77 -10.22
CA PHE A 99 -2.24 -1.49 -9.98
C PHE A 99 -3.11 -0.48 -9.23
N GLY A 100 -4.45 -0.63 -9.24
CA GLY A 100 -5.35 0.22 -8.45
C GLY A 100 -5.10 0.14 -6.94
N GLY A 101 -4.56 -0.98 -6.46
CA GLY A 101 -4.15 -1.17 -5.06
C GLY A 101 -2.81 -0.54 -4.66
N LEU A 102 -2.15 0.22 -5.55
CA LEU A 102 -0.88 0.91 -5.26
C LEU A 102 -1.09 2.41 -5.07
N SER A 103 -0.70 2.96 -3.92
CA SER A 103 -0.67 4.41 -3.74
C SER A 103 0.46 5.08 -4.54
N ALA A 104 0.43 6.41 -4.67
CA ALA A 104 1.54 7.16 -5.28
C ALA A 104 2.88 6.88 -4.58
N ARG A 105 2.84 6.74 -3.25
CA ARG A 105 4.01 6.40 -2.42
C ARG A 105 4.47 4.97 -2.63
N ASP A 106 3.57 4.02 -2.89
CA ASP A 106 3.96 2.65 -3.26
C ASP A 106 4.68 2.64 -4.62
N LEU A 107 4.20 3.41 -5.60
CA LEU A 107 4.85 3.54 -6.92
C LEU A 107 6.24 4.19 -6.79
N ALA A 108 6.36 5.23 -5.98
CA ALA A 108 7.65 5.86 -5.68
C ALA A 108 8.59 4.88 -4.97
N ALA A 109 8.10 4.17 -3.94
CA ALA A 109 8.88 3.17 -3.22
C ALA A 109 9.37 2.04 -4.14
N MET A 110 8.53 1.56 -5.07
CA MET A 110 8.97 0.61 -6.09
C MET A 110 10.13 1.16 -6.91
N ALA A 111 9.97 2.36 -7.49
CA ALA A 111 11.01 2.98 -8.32
C ALA A 111 12.33 3.23 -7.56
N ILE A 112 12.23 3.66 -6.29
CA ILE A 112 13.39 3.94 -5.43
C ILE A 112 14.13 2.65 -5.06
N LEU A 113 13.40 1.57 -4.77
CA LEU A 113 13.97 0.34 -4.25
C LEU A 113 14.48 -0.62 -5.33
N THR A 114 14.09 -0.42 -6.59
CA THR A 114 14.50 -1.28 -7.70
C THR A 114 15.59 -0.67 -8.60
N GLU A 115 15.86 0.64 -8.50
CA GLU A 115 17.00 1.36 -9.11
C GLU A 115 17.11 1.35 -10.65
N ARG A 116 16.29 0.58 -11.37
CA ARG A 116 16.22 0.55 -12.84
C ARG A 116 14.88 1.10 -13.34
N PRO A 117 14.76 1.47 -14.63
CA PRO A 117 13.49 1.91 -15.19
C PRO A 117 12.41 0.85 -15.01
N LEU A 118 11.39 1.19 -14.21
CA LEU A 118 10.25 0.32 -13.95
C LEU A 118 9.21 0.50 -15.05
N VAL A 119 8.83 -0.61 -15.69
CA VAL A 119 7.74 -0.64 -16.66
C VAL A 119 6.52 -1.28 -16.01
N ILE A 120 5.40 -0.57 -16.00
CA ILE A 120 4.12 -1.10 -15.57
C ILE A 120 3.34 -1.48 -16.83
N ASN A 121 3.21 -2.77 -17.09
CA ASN A 121 2.52 -3.22 -18.29
C ASN A 121 1.00 -3.28 -18.06
N VAL A 122 0.31 -2.38 -18.75
CA VAL A 122 -1.13 -2.13 -18.66
C VAL A 122 -1.89 -2.62 -19.90
N ALA A 123 -1.24 -3.32 -20.84
CA ALA A 123 -1.92 -3.86 -22.02
C ALA A 123 -3.24 -4.62 -21.71
N PRO A 124 -3.32 -5.45 -20.65
CA PRO A 124 -4.55 -6.16 -20.28
C PRO A 124 -5.67 -5.23 -19.81
N CYS A 125 -5.32 -4.04 -19.30
CA CYS A 125 -6.30 -3.10 -18.77
C CYS A 125 -7.26 -2.61 -19.86
N GLY A 126 -6.85 -2.59 -21.13
CA GLY A 126 -7.72 -2.19 -22.24
C GLY A 126 -8.98 -3.05 -22.43
N LYS A 127 -8.98 -4.29 -21.91
CA LYS A 127 -10.14 -5.20 -21.92
C LYS A 127 -10.60 -5.61 -20.51
N CYS A 128 -10.02 -5.01 -19.48
CA CYS A 128 -10.32 -5.35 -18.09
C CYS A 128 -11.47 -4.48 -17.56
N PRO A 129 -12.45 -5.05 -16.82
CA PRO A 129 -13.51 -4.27 -16.18
C PRO A 129 -13.00 -3.16 -15.23
N ALA A 130 -11.84 -3.35 -14.59
CA ALA A 130 -11.20 -2.34 -13.74
C ALA A 130 -10.39 -1.30 -14.53
N GLY A 131 -10.07 -1.56 -15.79
CA GLY A 131 -9.19 -0.73 -16.61
C GLY A 131 -9.60 0.75 -16.70
N PRO A 132 -10.88 1.07 -16.99
CA PRO A 132 -11.37 2.45 -17.08
C PRO A 132 -11.12 3.28 -15.81
N ASP A 133 -11.16 2.65 -14.63
CA ASP A 133 -10.92 3.34 -13.35
C ASP A 133 -9.42 3.37 -12.99
N VAL A 134 -8.72 2.28 -13.26
CA VAL A 134 -7.33 2.07 -12.81
C VAL A 134 -6.34 2.89 -13.64
N ILE A 135 -6.51 2.98 -14.96
CA ILE A 135 -5.55 3.68 -15.83
C ILE A 135 -5.47 5.18 -15.56
N PRO A 136 -6.59 5.92 -15.48
CA PRO A 136 -6.54 7.34 -15.13
C PRO A 136 -5.97 7.58 -13.73
N LEU A 137 -6.36 6.73 -12.75
CA LEU A 137 -5.87 6.82 -11.39
C LEU A 137 -4.35 6.59 -11.31
N LEU A 138 -3.84 5.59 -12.02
CA LEU A 138 -2.42 5.26 -12.06
C LEU A 138 -1.61 6.42 -12.66
N ARG A 139 -2.09 7.01 -13.76
CA ARG A 139 -1.49 8.20 -14.38
C ARG A 139 -1.44 9.37 -13.39
N LYS A 140 -2.56 9.69 -12.75
CA LYS A 140 -2.63 10.76 -11.74
C LYS A 140 -1.68 10.53 -10.57
N ARG A 141 -1.53 9.28 -10.12
CA ARG A 141 -0.57 8.92 -9.06
C ARG A 141 0.88 9.13 -9.52
N LEU A 142 1.23 8.71 -10.74
CA LEU A 142 2.56 8.95 -11.31
C LEU A 142 2.86 10.44 -11.52
N GLU A 143 1.88 11.24 -11.93
CA GLU A 143 1.98 12.70 -11.99
C GLU A 143 2.27 13.29 -10.60
N SER A 144 1.60 12.79 -9.56
CA SER A 144 1.89 13.20 -8.17
C SER A 144 3.29 12.81 -7.72
N VAL A 145 3.81 11.65 -8.14
CA VAL A 145 5.21 11.26 -7.86
C VAL A 145 6.18 12.20 -8.57
N ALA A 146 5.92 12.50 -9.84
CA ALA A 146 6.76 13.39 -10.64
C ALA A 146 6.77 14.82 -10.07
N ALA A 147 5.59 15.37 -9.75
CA ALA A 147 5.43 16.71 -9.19
C ALA A 147 6.10 16.86 -7.82
N ALA A 148 6.17 15.77 -7.04
CA ALA A 148 6.88 15.79 -5.75
C ALA A 148 8.40 15.86 -5.91
N GLY A 149 8.98 15.48 -7.05
CA GLY A 149 10.44 15.43 -7.23
C GLY A 149 11.14 14.33 -6.42
N VAL A 150 10.39 13.43 -5.76
CA VAL A 150 10.90 12.42 -4.81
C VAL A 150 11.90 11.44 -5.42
N LEU A 151 11.86 11.25 -6.74
CA LEU A 151 12.74 10.32 -7.44
C LEU A 151 14.12 10.90 -7.75
N GLY A 152 14.31 12.23 -7.66
CA GLY A 152 15.54 12.89 -8.08
C GLY A 152 15.86 12.58 -9.54
N SER A 153 17.04 12.03 -9.80
CA SER A 153 17.48 11.61 -11.15
C SER A 153 16.93 10.24 -11.59
N ARG A 154 16.22 9.51 -10.71
CA ARG A 154 15.69 8.19 -11.05
C ARG A 154 14.51 8.30 -12.02
N PRO A 155 14.38 7.38 -12.99
CA PRO A 155 13.29 7.41 -13.96
C PRO A 155 11.95 7.14 -13.30
N LEU A 156 10.92 7.90 -13.70
CA LEU A 156 9.54 7.63 -13.33
C LEU A 156 9.08 6.28 -13.94
N PRO A 157 8.27 5.48 -13.22
CA PRO A 157 7.68 4.29 -13.82
C PRO A 157 6.88 4.62 -15.08
N VAL A 158 7.09 3.83 -16.14
CA VAL A 158 6.47 4.05 -17.45
C VAL A 158 5.34 3.06 -17.66
N LEU A 159 4.19 3.55 -18.13
CA LEU A 159 3.07 2.69 -18.52
C LEU A 159 3.29 2.17 -19.94
N ARG A 160 3.24 0.85 -20.11
CA ARG A 160 3.32 0.20 -21.43
C ARG A 160 1.97 -0.42 -21.79
N ALA A 161 1.42 -0.07 -22.95
CA ALA A 161 0.09 -0.51 -23.38
C ALA A 161 0.11 -1.65 -24.41
N ASP A 162 1.28 -2.00 -24.93
CA ASP A 162 1.51 -3.16 -25.77
C ASP A 162 1.96 -4.37 -24.93
N PHE A 163 1.64 -5.58 -25.41
CA PHE A 163 2.08 -6.80 -24.75
C PHE A 163 3.61 -6.96 -24.76
N GLY A 164 4.32 -6.16 -25.56
CA GLY A 164 5.76 -6.23 -25.79
C GLY A 164 6.18 -7.60 -26.34
N PRO A 165 7.46 -7.77 -26.73
CA PRO A 165 8.05 -9.10 -26.66
C PRO A 165 8.01 -9.55 -25.20
N GLY A 166 7.57 -10.79 -24.94
CA GLY A 166 7.74 -11.42 -23.63
C GLY A 166 9.22 -11.41 -23.20
N PRO A 167 9.56 -11.80 -21.96
CA PRO A 167 10.97 -11.93 -21.56
C PRO A 167 11.67 -12.77 -22.63
N GLU A 168 12.72 -12.21 -23.26
CA GLU A 168 13.44 -12.90 -24.32
C GLU A 168 13.82 -14.28 -23.80
N SER A 169 13.20 -15.32 -24.37
CA SER A 169 13.72 -16.67 -24.22
C SER A 169 15.14 -16.60 -24.77
N PRO A 170 16.18 -17.02 -24.02
CA PRO A 170 17.55 -16.88 -24.48
C PRO A 170 17.72 -17.71 -25.76
N THR A 171 17.61 -17.05 -26.91
CA THR A 171 17.83 -17.62 -28.23
C THR A 171 19.33 -17.84 -28.35
N GLY A 172 19.77 -19.03 -27.94
CA GLY A 172 21.18 -19.42 -27.96
C GLY A 172 21.62 -20.37 -26.85
N ALA A 173 20.76 -20.77 -25.90
CA ALA A 173 21.14 -21.72 -24.87
C ALA A 173 21.13 -23.17 -25.40
N SER A 174 22.31 -23.78 -25.55
CA SER A 174 22.44 -25.20 -25.87
C SER A 174 21.65 -26.07 -24.88
N ARG A 175 21.34 -27.33 -25.24
CA ARG A 175 20.62 -28.28 -24.36
C ARG A 175 21.27 -28.44 -22.97
N ARG A 176 22.56 -28.11 -22.82
CA ARG A 176 23.31 -28.08 -21.55
C ARG A 176 23.08 -26.78 -20.74
N GLY A 177 22.75 -25.68 -21.42
CA GLY A 177 22.28 -24.43 -20.82
C GLY A 177 20.82 -24.49 -20.33
N PHE A 178 20.00 -25.37 -20.92
CA PHE A 178 18.64 -25.62 -20.41
C PHE A 178 18.63 -26.29 -19.04
N LEU A 179 19.52 -27.26 -18.77
CA LEU A 179 19.66 -27.88 -17.44
C LEU A 179 20.10 -26.88 -16.36
N SER A 180 20.96 -25.91 -16.69
CA SER A 180 21.37 -24.86 -15.75
C SER A 180 20.33 -23.74 -15.60
N LEU A 181 19.52 -23.47 -16.63
CA LEU A 181 18.34 -22.61 -16.56
C LEU A 181 17.21 -23.24 -15.75
N PHE A 182 16.97 -24.55 -15.87
CA PHE A 182 16.02 -25.27 -15.01
C PHE A 182 16.53 -25.38 -13.57
N ALA A 183 17.84 -25.56 -13.36
CA ALA A 183 18.43 -25.50 -12.02
C ALA A 183 18.32 -24.09 -11.40
N ARG A 184 18.48 -23.03 -12.20
CA ARG A 184 18.28 -21.62 -11.77
C ARG A 184 16.81 -21.26 -11.58
N ALA A 185 15.89 -21.73 -12.42
CA ALA A 185 14.46 -21.53 -12.27
C ALA A 185 13.92 -22.31 -11.06
N ALA A 186 14.43 -23.53 -10.81
CA ALA A 186 14.12 -24.32 -9.63
C ALA A 186 14.71 -23.72 -8.34
N SER A 187 15.89 -23.07 -8.40
CA SER A 187 16.44 -22.34 -7.24
C SER A 187 15.77 -20.97 -7.02
N GLN A 188 15.36 -20.28 -8.09
CA GLN A 188 14.60 -19.01 -8.01
C GLN A 188 13.16 -19.23 -7.54
N ALA A 189 12.51 -20.32 -7.96
CA ALA A 189 11.21 -20.74 -7.42
C ALA A 189 11.30 -21.12 -5.94
N ARG A 190 12.45 -21.61 -5.46
CA ARG A 190 12.71 -21.84 -4.03
C ARG A 190 13.09 -20.56 -3.25
N GLN A 191 13.57 -19.51 -3.92
CA GLN A 191 14.03 -18.27 -3.28
C GLN A 191 12.92 -17.20 -3.16
N SER A 192 11.78 -17.35 -3.84
CA SER A 192 10.65 -16.42 -3.71
C SER A 192 9.80 -16.62 -2.45
N ASP A 193 10.06 -17.65 -1.65
CA ASP A 193 9.23 -18.05 -0.50
C ASP A 193 9.65 -17.42 0.85
N GLY A 194 10.45 -16.35 0.86
CA GLY A 194 11.01 -15.85 2.13
C GLY A 194 11.32 -14.36 2.24
N ALA A 195 10.84 -13.49 1.34
CA ALA A 195 10.99 -12.04 1.59
C ALA A 195 10.14 -11.67 2.82
N PRO A 196 10.71 -11.00 3.85
CA PRO A 196 9.93 -10.55 4.99
C PRO A 196 8.82 -9.62 4.50
N GLN A 197 7.58 -9.99 4.80
CA GLN A 197 6.41 -9.17 4.49
C GLN A 197 6.48 -7.92 5.36
N ARG A 198 6.85 -6.78 4.77
CA ARG A 198 6.87 -5.51 5.48
C ARG A 198 5.49 -4.90 5.47
N THR A 199 5.15 -4.21 6.55
CA THR A 199 4.00 -3.32 6.56
C THR A 199 4.19 -2.20 5.53
N ARG A 200 3.10 -1.57 5.09
CA ARG A 200 3.15 -0.40 4.19
C ARG A 200 4.08 0.69 4.74
N ARG A 201 4.06 0.91 6.06
CA ARG A 201 4.94 1.87 6.75
C ARG A 201 6.41 1.49 6.65
N GLU A 202 6.76 0.26 7.00
CA GLU A 202 8.16 -0.21 6.92
C GLU A 202 8.70 -0.12 5.49
N ARG A 203 7.90 -0.43 4.47
CA ARG A 203 8.31 -0.20 3.07
C ARG A 203 8.59 1.26 2.76
N HIS A 204 7.68 2.15 3.15
CA HIS A 204 7.84 3.58 2.88
C HIS A 204 9.01 4.16 3.66
N GLN A 205 9.29 3.63 4.86
CA GLN A 205 10.47 3.97 5.64
C GLN A 205 11.77 3.58 4.93
N VAL A 206 11.89 2.33 4.45
CA VAL A 206 13.08 1.87 3.72
C VAL A 206 13.28 2.69 2.43
N ALA A 207 12.20 3.06 1.73
CA ALA A 207 12.29 3.97 0.59
C ALA A 207 12.71 5.39 1.00
N ALA A 208 12.18 5.91 2.10
CA ALA A 208 12.52 7.23 2.63
C ALA A 208 14.00 7.33 3.02
N ASP A 209 14.61 6.23 3.47
CA ASP A 209 16.03 6.17 3.81
C ASP A 209 16.97 6.21 2.57
N ARG A 210 16.43 6.17 1.34
CA ARG A 210 17.19 6.24 0.08
C ARG A 210 16.98 7.53 -0.73
N VAL A 211 16.29 8.51 -0.17
CA VAL A 211 16.03 9.82 -0.78
C VAL A 211 16.51 10.95 0.13
N ASP A 212 16.56 12.17 -0.42
CA ASP A 212 16.94 13.36 0.33
C ASP A 212 16.03 13.59 1.55
N GLN A 213 16.60 14.15 2.61
CA GLN A 213 15.91 14.35 3.88
C GLN A 213 14.60 15.13 3.73
N ASP A 214 14.58 16.14 2.85
CA ASP A 214 13.43 16.99 2.57
C ASP A 214 12.28 16.24 1.88
N MET A 215 12.57 15.10 1.24
CA MET A 215 11.57 14.28 0.57
C MET A 215 10.95 13.20 1.46
N ARG A 216 11.57 12.90 2.61
CA ARG A 216 11.07 11.89 3.56
C ARG A 216 9.63 12.17 4.02
N PRO A 217 9.21 13.41 4.36
CA PRO A 217 7.85 13.68 4.79
C PRO A 217 6.81 13.31 3.73
N TRP A 218 7.13 13.50 2.44
CA TRP A 218 6.22 13.14 1.35
C TRP A 218 6.02 11.62 1.28
N LEU A 219 7.10 10.83 1.36
CA LEU A 219 7.02 9.36 1.34
C LEU A 219 6.26 8.81 2.55
N LEU A 220 6.46 9.42 3.72
CA LEU A 220 5.88 8.94 4.97
C LEU A 220 4.46 9.46 5.23
N ALA A 221 3.98 10.45 4.50
CA ALA A 221 2.72 11.16 4.80
C ALA A 221 1.47 10.27 4.93
N ASP A 222 1.37 9.13 4.26
CA ASP A 222 0.22 8.20 4.43
C ASP A 222 0.50 7.04 5.39
N THR A 223 1.64 7.05 6.08
CA THR A 223 2.11 5.93 6.91
C THR A 223 2.69 6.36 8.25
N LEU A 224 2.98 7.64 8.43
CA LEU A 224 3.43 8.23 9.68
C LEU A 224 2.40 9.25 10.14
N PHE A 225 1.72 8.88 11.21
CA PHE A 225 0.70 9.68 11.85
C PHE A 225 1.06 9.83 13.32
N THR A 226 0.86 11.01 13.88
CA THR A 226 1.23 11.27 15.27
C THR A 226 -0.02 11.64 16.05
N PRO A 227 -0.63 10.72 16.81
CA PRO A 227 -1.73 11.10 17.69
C PRO A 227 -1.26 12.10 18.73
N HIS A 228 -1.87 13.29 18.81
CA HIS A 228 -1.56 14.22 19.90
C HIS A 228 -2.63 14.21 20.98
N LYS A 229 -2.16 14.38 22.23
CA LYS A 229 -3.02 14.70 23.37
C LYS A 229 -3.22 16.21 23.43
N LEU A 230 -4.46 16.65 23.36
CA LEU A 230 -4.80 18.05 23.61
C LEU A 230 -4.86 18.32 25.12
N ALA A 231 -4.88 19.61 25.50
CA ALA A 231 -4.92 20.04 26.90
C ALA A 231 -6.15 19.50 27.67
N SER A 232 -7.25 19.22 26.97
CA SER A 232 -8.47 18.62 27.54
C SER A 232 -8.34 17.12 27.88
N CYS A 233 -7.22 16.47 27.56
CA CYS A 233 -7.04 15.04 27.80
C CYS A 233 -6.79 14.75 29.28
N ASN A 234 -7.66 13.93 29.87
CA ASN A 234 -7.58 13.53 31.29
C ASN A 234 -7.02 12.11 31.52
N ASP A 235 -6.33 11.54 30.53
CA ASP A 235 -5.76 10.19 30.61
C ASP A 235 -6.80 9.09 30.95
N CYS A 236 -8.07 9.25 30.53
CA CYS A 236 -9.07 8.21 30.76
C CYS A 236 -8.70 6.84 30.15
N CYS A 237 -7.87 6.87 29.09
CA CYS A 237 -7.34 5.74 28.32
C CYS A 237 -8.37 4.93 27.54
N ARG A 238 -9.53 5.50 27.21
CA ARG A 238 -10.54 4.82 26.37
C ARG A 238 -10.01 4.55 24.95
N CYS A 239 -9.28 5.51 24.40
CA CYS A 239 -8.60 5.41 23.09
C CYS A 239 -7.60 4.26 23.01
N ALA A 240 -6.85 4.00 24.08
CA ALA A 240 -5.93 2.86 24.14
C ALA A 240 -6.65 1.50 24.04
N LEU A 241 -7.89 1.41 24.52
CA LEU A 241 -8.63 0.13 24.52
C LEU A 241 -9.12 -0.28 23.13
N VAL A 242 -9.33 0.67 22.21
CA VAL A 242 -9.86 0.34 20.87
C VAL A 242 -8.83 0.47 19.76
N CYS A 243 -7.68 1.09 20.03
CA CYS A 243 -6.63 1.34 19.04
C CYS A 243 -6.21 0.01 18.37
N PRO A 244 -6.57 -0.22 17.09
CA PRO A 244 -6.32 -1.52 16.46
C PRO A 244 -4.84 -1.79 16.24
N SER A 245 -4.02 -0.74 16.09
CA SER A 245 -2.60 -0.85 15.84
C SER A 245 -1.74 -0.81 17.10
N GLY A 246 -2.34 -0.57 18.27
CA GLY A 246 -1.60 -0.45 19.53
C GLY A 246 -0.78 0.83 19.67
N ALA A 247 -0.98 1.83 18.79
CA ALA A 247 -0.31 3.14 18.87
C ALA A 247 -0.64 3.93 20.14
N LEU A 248 -1.77 3.63 20.77
CA LEU A 248 -2.19 4.23 22.02
C LEU A 248 -2.23 3.13 23.09
N GLN A 249 -1.50 3.32 24.18
CA GLN A 249 -1.38 2.33 25.25
C GLN A 249 -1.63 2.96 26.61
N ARG A 250 -2.20 2.17 27.52
CA ARG A 250 -2.37 2.56 28.91
C ARG A 250 -1.17 2.08 29.73
N THR A 251 -0.39 3.02 30.23
CA THR A 251 0.71 2.76 31.16
C THR A 251 0.32 3.21 32.57
N ARG A 252 1.12 2.85 33.57
CA ARG A 252 0.97 3.32 34.96
C ARG A 252 2.26 3.99 35.41
N ARG A 253 2.14 5.15 36.05
CA ARG A 253 3.26 5.85 36.71
C ARG A 253 2.76 6.38 38.05
N ASN A 254 3.46 6.03 39.14
CA ASN A 254 3.09 6.41 40.51
C ASN A 254 1.61 6.11 40.85
N GLY A 255 1.13 4.91 40.47
CA GLY A 255 -0.26 4.49 40.70
C GLY A 255 -1.31 5.10 39.76
N ARG A 256 -0.99 6.17 39.03
CA ARG A 256 -1.89 6.83 38.07
C ARG A 256 -1.81 6.19 36.69
N LYS A 257 -2.95 6.07 36.02
CA LYS A 257 -3.00 5.69 34.60
C LYS A 257 -2.53 6.84 33.73
N LEU A 258 -1.76 6.53 32.69
CA LEU A 258 -1.30 7.50 31.69
C LEU A 258 -1.51 6.91 30.30
N LEU A 259 -1.91 7.76 29.37
CA LEU A 259 -1.95 7.45 27.95
C LEU A 259 -0.55 7.69 27.36
N THR A 260 0.01 6.64 26.78
CA THR A 260 1.28 6.69 26.05
C THR A 260 1.01 6.55 24.55
N VAL A 261 1.73 7.33 23.75
CA VAL A 261 1.63 7.34 22.28
C VAL A 261 2.90 6.75 21.68
N THR A 262 2.73 5.79 20.79
CA THR A 262 3.77 5.27 19.90
C THR A 262 3.37 5.66 18.48
N ALA A 263 3.80 6.85 18.04
CA ALA A 263 3.44 7.42 16.73
C ALA A 263 3.73 6.45 15.57
N ASP A 264 4.81 5.71 15.72
CA ASP A 264 5.28 4.68 14.83
C ASP A 264 4.27 3.56 14.54
N ALA A 265 3.42 3.23 15.49
CA ALA A 265 2.39 2.22 15.29
C ALA A 265 1.09 2.82 14.74
N CYS A 266 0.98 4.15 14.58
CA CYS A 266 -0.27 4.77 14.20
C CYS A 266 -0.55 4.64 12.70
N THR A 267 -1.79 4.26 12.38
CA THR A 267 -2.27 4.06 11.00
C THR A 267 -3.09 5.23 10.48
N GLY A 268 -3.29 6.28 11.28
CA GLY A 268 -4.14 7.42 10.89
C GLY A 268 -5.63 7.10 10.86
N CYS A 269 -6.07 5.99 11.48
CA CYS A 269 -7.44 5.49 11.32
C CYS A 269 -8.55 6.33 11.98
N GLY A 270 -8.21 7.33 12.79
CA GLY A 270 -9.14 8.27 13.41
C GLY A 270 -10.02 7.73 14.53
N LEU A 271 -10.03 6.42 14.81
CA LEU A 271 -10.94 5.82 15.80
C LEU A 271 -10.80 6.40 17.21
N CYS A 272 -9.59 6.84 17.58
CA CYS A 272 -9.35 7.49 18.87
C CYS A 272 -10.03 8.86 18.98
N ILE A 273 -10.16 9.60 17.87
CA ILE A 273 -10.87 10.87 17.78
C ILE A 273 -12.37 10.60 17.94
N ASP A 274 -12.93 9.70 17.12
CA ASP A 274 -14.38 9.37 17.09
C ASP A 274 -14.96 8.95 18.44
N MET A 275 -14.14 8.37 19.32
CA MET A 275 -14.58 7.82 20.59
C MET A 275 -14.29 8.71 21.80
N CYS A 276 -13.52 9.78 21.62
CA CYS A 276 -13.05 10.60 22.71
C CYS A 276 -14.22 11.47 23.20
N PRO A 277 -14.74 11.29 24.43
CA PRO A 277 -15.87 12.09 24.90
C PRO A 277 -15.48 13.53 25.26
N LEU A 278 -14.19 13.88 25.18
CA LEU A 278 -13.65 15.19 25.53
C LEU A 278 -13.06 15.90 24.31
N ASP A 279 -13.18 15.31 23.11
CA ASP A 279 -12.56 15.81 21.87
C ASP A 279 -11.07 16.15 22.04
N ALA A 280 -10.38 15.36 22.87
CA ALA A 280 -9.05 15.65 23.37
C ALA A 280 -7.89 15.00 22.58
N LEU A 281 -8.16 14.55 21.35
CA LEU A 281 -7.18 13.86 20.50
C LEU A 281 -7.29 14.36 19.06
N ASP A 282 -6.14 14.52 18.42
CA ASP A 282 -6.01 14.69 16.97
C ASP A 282 -5.04 13.64 16.41
N VAL A 283 -4.97 13.51 15.08
CA VAL A 283 -4.03 12.62 14.38
C VAL A 283 -3.54 13.29 13.09
N PRO A 284 -2.63 14.27 13.17
CA PRO A 284 -1.97 14.83 12.00
C PRO A 284 -1.15 13.80 11.22
N SER A 285 -1.03 14.04 9.92
CA SER A 285 -0.14 13.32 9.01
C SER A 285 1.17 14.08 8.86
N ALA A 286 2.26 13.41 8.45
CA ALA A 286 3.55 14.07 8.22
C ALA A 286 3.57 15.19 7.14
N HIS A 287 2.45 15.41 6.42
CA HIS A 287 2.31 16.47 5.41
C HIS A 287 1.41 17.64 5.83
N SER A 288 0.82 17.65 7.03
CA SER A 288 -0.15 18.69 7.41
C SER A 288 0.48 20.05 7.80
N THR A 289 1.79 20.26 7.62
CA THR A 289 2.49 21.50 7.96
C THR A 289 2.83 22.43 6.78
N THR A 290 2.40 22.12 5.56
CA THR A 290 2.63 23.02 4.40
C THR A 290 1.32 23.45 3.75
N THR A 291 0.52 24.21 4.49
CA THR A 291 -0.43 25.19 3.94
C THR A 291 -0.83 26.13 5.07
N ALA A 292 -0.09 27.23 5.19
CA ALA A 292 -0.56 28.50 5.74
C ALA A 292 -0.31 29.56 4.68
#